data_AF-A0A9D8JT98-F1
#
_entry.id   AF-A0A9D8JT98-F1
#
_cell.length_a   1.000
_cell.length_b   1.000
_cell.length_c   1.000
_cell.angle_alpha   90.00
_cell.angle_beta   90.00
_cell.angle_gamma   90.00
#
_symmetry.space_group_name_H-M   'P 1'
#
loop_
_entity.id
_entity.type
_entity.pdbx_description
1 polymer ?
#
loop_
_entity_poly.entity_id
_entity_poly.type
_entity_poly.pdbx_seq_one_letter_code
_entity_poly.pdbx_strand_id
1 'polypeptide(L)'
;MQVISLTVGTPQTQTYGGKLVLTAGHKAPVESARLSLTNFEGDWQADLKNHGGAEKAVCAYSFEHYPFWEEWLGEKLSPGAFSENLTISGLHETDVCIGDVFRVGEALLQISQPRQPCSKLAGKRGRKDLPQAIHENGFSGFYLRVLREGMVRVGDSFEWASRHPDKVTVAFANQVMYRHRTDPHSLYRVLAVPELSIAWRETLSQRI
;
A
#
# COMPACT_ATOMS: atom_id res chain seq x y z
N MET A 1 7.58 -15.57 3.08
CA MET A 1 6.83 -14.31 2.94
C MET A 1 5.35 -14.63 3.11
N GLN A 2 4.66 -13.97 4.03
CA GLN A 2 3.30 -14.35 4.42
C GLN A 2 2.47 -13.17 4.94
N VAL A 3 1.16 -13.36 5.03
CA VAL A 3 0.24 -12.47 5.75
C VAL A 3 0.42 -12.66 7.26
N ILE A 4 0.89 -11.62 7.94
CA ILE A 4 0.99 -11.57 9.41
C ILE A 4 -0.34 -11.14 10.04
N SER A 5 -1.04 -10.22 9.39
CA SER A 5 -2.37 -9.77 9.82
C SER A 5 -3.20 -9.34 8.63
N LEU A 6 -4.50 -9.62 8.71
CA LEU A 6 -5.50 -9.12 7.78
C LEU A 6 -6.44 -8.20 8.55
N THR A 7 -6.59 -6.97 8.08
CA THR A 7 -7.47 -5.98 8.71
C THR A 7 -8.46 -5.38 7.71
N VAL A 8 -9.69 -5.17 8.18
CA VAL A 8 -10.79 -4.56 7.42
C VAL A 8 -11.43 -3.46 8.26
N GLY A 9 -11.93 -2.40 7.63
CA GLY A 9 -12.56 -1.28 8.32
C GLY A 9 -13.86 -0.83 7.68
N THR A 10 -14.87 -0.56 8.50
CA THR A 10 -16.04 0.19 8.09
C THR A 10 -15.80 1.69 8.30
N PRO A 11 -16.43 2.60 7.53
CA PRO A 11 -16.18 4.02 7.65
C PRO A 11 -16.73 4.49 9.00
N GLN A 12 -15.86 5.09 9.80
CA GLN A 12 -16.24 5.71 11.06
C GLN A 12 -15.85 7.18 11.01
N THR A 13 -16.66 8.03 11.64
CA THR A 13 -16.32 9.43 11.82
C THR A 13 -15.26 9.52 12.92
N GLN A 14 -14.09 10.04 12.58
CA GLN A 14 -12.99 10.26 13.52
C GLN A 14 -12.59 11.72 13.57
N THR A 15 -12.10 12.16 14.73
CA THR A 15 -11.60 13.52 14.90
C THR A 15 -10.10 13.56 14.63
N TYR A 16 -9.69 14.24 13.57
CA TYR A 16 -8.28 14.54 13.28
C TYR A 16 -8.03 16.04 13.36
N GLY A 17 -7.16 16.46 14.29
CA GLY A 17 -6.83 17.88 14.47
C GLY A 17 -8.06 18.77 14.72
N GLY A 18 -9.05 18.27 15.46
CA GLY A 18 -10.30 18.98 15.76
C GLY A 18 -11.38 18.95 14.66
N LYS A 19 -11.12 18.29 13.52
CA LYS A 19 -12.11 18.13 12.44
C LYS A 19 -12.67 16.72 12.40
N LEU A 20 -13.98 16.59 12.24
CA LEU A 20 -14.62 15.31 11.95
C LEU A 20 -14.32 14.89 10.51
N VAL A 21 -13.77 13.70 10.35
CA VAL A 21 -13.37 13.11 9.08
C VAL A 21 -13.97 11.72 9.00
N LEU A 22 -14.77 11.46 7.96
CA LEU A 22 -15.24 10.10 7.65
C LEU A 22 -14.06 9.30 7.07
N THR A 23 -13.71 8.19 7.70
CA THR A 23 -12.54 7.39 7.33
C THR A 23 -12.74 5.92 7.69
N ALA A 24 -12.35 5.02 6.79
CA ALA A 24 -12.18 3.60 7.09
C ALA A 24 -10.73 3.28 7.52
N GLY A 25 -9.97 4.31 7.93
CA GLY A 25 -8.57 4.18 8.31
C GLY A 25 -8.35 3.45 9.65
N HIS A 26 -9.41 3.19 10.40
CA HIS A 26 -9.38 2.32 11.58
C HIS A 26 -9.92 0.96 11.19
N LYS A 27 -9.00 -0.01 11.11
CA LYS A 27 -9.30 -1.37 10.70
C LYS A 27 -9.18 -2.29 11.90
N ALA A 28 -10.03 -3.30 11.95
CA ALA A 28 -10.00 -4.36 12.94
C ALA A 28 -9.39 -5.62 12.31
N PRO A 29 -8.61 -6.41 13.07
CA PRO A 29 -8.09 -7.67 12.59
C PRO A 29 -9.22 -8.69 12.38
N VAL A 30 -9.10 -9.50 11.34
CA VAL A 30 -9.95 -10.66 11.09
C VAL A 30 -9.08 -11.84 10.62
N GLU A 31 -9.53 -13.07 10.89
CA GLU A 31 -8.77 -14.28 10.53
C GLU A 31 -8.77 -14.53 9.01
N SER A 32 -9.87 -14.18 8.34
CA SER A 32 -10.03 -14.36 6.90
C SER A 32 -11.06 -13.39 6.33
N ALA A 33 -10.91 -13.00 5.07
CA ALA A 33 -11.89 -12.22 4.34
C ALA A 33 -11.91 -12.59 2.85
N ARG A 34 -13.11 -12.56 2.25
CA ARG A 34 -13.27 -12.70 0.80
C ARG A 34 -12.77 -11.42 0.13
N LEU A 35 -11.88 -11.55 -0.85
CA LEU A 35 -11.34 -10.46 -1.64
C LEU A 35 -12.02 -10.39 -3.00
N SER A 36 -12.75 -9.30 -3.24
CA SER A 36 -13.34 -8.98 -4.55
C SER A 36 -12.35 -8.19 -5.41
N LEU A 37 -12.73 -7.85 -6.64
CA LEU A 37 -11.91 -7.03 -7.54
C LEU A 37 -11.52 -5.65 -6.96
N THR A 38 -12.27 -5.13 -5.98
CA THR A 38 -12.09 -3.76 -5.48
C THR A 38 -11.69 -3.66 -4.03
N ASN A 39 -11.99 -4.66 -3.19
CA ASN A 39 -11.76 -4.59 -1.75
C ASN A 39 -12.00 -5.94 -1.05
N PHE A 40 -11.55 -6.03 0.19
CA PHE A 40 -11.99 -7.08 1.11
C PHE A 40 -13.44 -6.86 1.53
N GLU A 41 -14.19 -7.95 1.68
CA GLU A 41 -15.48 -7.94 2.35
C GLU A 41 -15.31 -7.37 3.78
N GLY A 42 -16.19 -6.43 4.14
CA GLY A 42 -16.09 -5.69 5.41
C GLY A 42 -15.13 -4.49 5.38
N ASP A 43 -14.32 -4.31 4.33
CA ASP A 43 -13.46 -3.13 4.16
C ASP A 43 -14.12 -2.12 3.21
N TRP A 44 -14.65 -1.04 3.76
CA TRP A 44 -15.32 -0.01 2.99
C TRP A 44 -14.35 1.06 2.53
N GLN A 45 -14.41 1.41 1.25
CA GLN A 45 -13.62 2.50 0.68
C GLN A 45 -14.47 3.77 0.61
N ALA A 46 -14.31 4.65 1.62
CA ALA A 46 -15.09 5.89 1.70
C ALA A 46 -14.72 6.96 0.64
N ASP A 47 -13.59 6.80 -0.05
CA ASP A 47 -13.02 7.79 -0.97
C ASP A 47 -12.44 7.12 -2.20
N LEU A 48 -13.30 6.59 -3.08
CA LEU A 48 -12.88 5.84 -4.28
C LEU A 48 -11.98 6.62 -5.25
N LYS A 49 -11.93 7.97 -5.16
CA LYS A 49 -11.06 8.81 -5.99
C LYS A 49 -9.62 8.79 -5.50
N ASN A 50 -9.39 8.96 -4.20
CA ASN A 50 -8.03 9.02 -3.65
C ASN A 50 -7.56 7.68 -3.06
N HIS A 51 -8.51 6.86 -2.58
CA HIS A 51 -8.28 5.62 -1.85
C HIS A 51 -9.20 4.50 -2.36
N GLY A 52 -8.60 3.43 -2.87
CA GLY A 52 -9.35 2.27 -3.35
C GLY A 52 -9.60 2.28 -4.85
N GLY A 53 -10.65 1.57 -5.27
CA GLY A 53 -10.84 1.16 -6.65
C GLY A 53 -9.95 -0.02 -7.03
N ALA A 54 -10.14 -0.57 -8.23
CA ALA A 54 -9.48 -1.80 -8.68
C ALA A 54 -7.95 -1.72 -8.61
N GLU A 55 -7.38 -0.53 -8.82
CA GLU A 55 -5.94 -0.25 -8.78
C GLU A 55 -5.35 -0.21 -7.36
N LYS A 56 -6.19 -0.05 -6.33
CA LYS A 56 -5.77 0.09 -4.93
C LYS A 56 -6.59 -0.82 -4.02
N ALA A 57 -6.98 -1.99 -4.53
CA ALA A 57 -7.90 -2.90 -3.86
C ALA A 57 -7.36 -3.41 -2.52
N VAL A 58 -6.05 -3.66 -2.46
CA VAL A 58 -5.36 -4.12 -1.25
C VAL A 58 -4.17 -3.23 -0.96
N CYS A 59 -4.10 -2.68 0.26
CA CYS A 59 -2.91 -2.01 0.77
C CYS A 59 -2.05 -3.02 1.57
N ALA A 60 -0.79 -3.17 1.21
CA ALA A 60 0.16 -4.03 1.93
C ALA A 60 1.28 -3.21 2.58
N TYR A 61 1.73 -3.64 3.76
CA TYR A 61 2.80 -2.99 4.52
C TYR A 61 3.69 -4.02 5.23
N SER A 62 5.00 -3.83 5.13
CA SER A 62 5.99 -4.75 5.69
C SER A 62 6.05 -4.64 7.22
N PHE A 63 5.95 -5.77 7.90
CA PHE A 63 6.05 -5.86 9.35
C PHE A 63 7.45 -5.47 9.84
N GLU A 64 8.47 -5.69 9.02
CA GLU A 64 9.86 -5.33 9.29
C GLU A 64 10.08 -3.82 9.51
N HIS A 65 9.16 -2.98 9.04
CA HIS A 65 9.22 -1.53 9.25
C HIS A 65 8.67 -1.12 10.62
N TYR A 66 7.91 -1.98 11.30
CA TYR A 66 7.27 -1.66 12.58
C TYR A 66 8.28 -1.27 13.67
N PRO A 67 9.38 -2.01 13.93
CA PRO A 67 10.33 -1.65 14.97
C PRO A 67 10.90 -0.24 14.81
N PHE A 68 11.23 0.18 13.59
CA PHE A 68 11.69 1.53 13.30
C PHE A 68 10.64 2.58 13.69
N TRP A 69 9.38 2.35 13.32
CA TRP A 69 8.30 3.28 13.65
C TRP A 69 7.93 3.29 15.12
N GLU A 70 8.04 2.15 15.82
CA GLU A 70 7.84 2.10 17.27
C GLU A 70 8.86 2.99 17.99
N GLU A 71 10.13 2.93 17.58
CA GLU A 71 11.18 3.80 18.10
C GLU A 71 10.92 5.27 17.75
N TRP A 72 10.59 5.56 16.48
CA TRP A 72 10.38 6.93 15.99
C TRP A 72 9.13 7.61 16.58
N LEU A 73 8.08 6.83 16.87
CA LEU A 73 6.85 7.30 17.50
C LEU A 73 6.91 7.28 19.03
N GLY A 74 7.78 6.45 19.62
CA GLY A 74 7.82 6.21 21.06
C GLY A 74 6.60 5.42 21.58
N GLU A 75 5.94 4.63 20.72
CA GLU A 75 4.78 3.81 21.09
C GLU A 75 4.85 2.41 20.47
N LYS A 76 4.20 1.43 21.09
CA LYS A 76 4.03 0.10 20.48
C LYS A 76 2.95 0.13 19.40
N LEU A 77 3.21 -0.53 18.28
CA LEU A 77 2.33 -0.55 17.13
C LEU A 77 1.76 -1.94 16.88
N SER A 78 0.44 -2.01 16.77
CA SER A 78 -0.26 -3.23 16.32
C SER A 78 -0.41 -3.24 14.79
N PRO A 79 -0.43 -4.42 14.14
CA PRO A 79 -0.76 -4.56 12.73
C PRO A 79 -2.00 -3.74 12.30
N GLY A 80 -1.96 -3.12 11.12
CA GLY A 80 -2.96 -2.13 10.70
C GLY A 80 -2.71 -0.71 11.23
N ALA A 81 -1.59 -0.48 11.94
CA ALA A 81 -1.23 0.83 12.48
C ALA A 81 -1.21 1.91 11.38
N PHE A 82 -0.76 1.52 10.18
CA PHE A 82 -0.68 2.36 8.99
C PHE A 82 -1.93 2.27 8.12
N SER A 83 -3.04 1.69 8.59
CA SER A 83 -4.29 1.51 7.82
C SER A 83 -4.15 0.59 6.59
N GLU A 84 -3.12 -0.23 6.54
CA GLU A 84 -2.95 -1.30 5.55
C GLU A 84 -4.01 -2.41 5.73
N ASN A 85 -4.33 -3.13 4.66
CA ASN A 85 -5.16 -4.34 4.76
C ASN A 85 -4.33 -5.54 5.20
N LEU A 86 -3.16 -5.70 4.58
CA LEU A 86 -2.27 -6.82 4.83
C LEU A 86 -0.98 -6.29 5.46
N THR A 87 -0.77 -6.63 6.73
CA THR A 87 0.56 -6.59 7.30
C THR A 87 1.27 -7.86 6.87
N ILE A 88 2.41 -7.75 6.20
CA ILE A 88 3.10 -8.86 5.54
C ILE A 88 4.54 -8.97 6.05
N SER A 89 5.15 -10.14 5.88
CA SER A 89 6.58 -10.33 6.15
C SER A 89 7.35 -10.88 4.94
N GLY A 90 8.64 -10.62 4.90
CA GLY A 90 9.60 -11.11 3.92
C GLY A 90 9.51 -10.42 2.55
N LEU A 91 8.85 -9.28 2.47
CA LEU A 91 8.70 -8.48 1.25
C LEU A 91 8.93 -7.00 1.58
N HIS A 92 9.91 -6.37 0.92
CA HIS A 92 10.20 -4.95 1.05
C HIS A 92 10.09 -4.24 -0.30
N GLU A 93 9.93 -2.93 -0.27
CA GLU A 93 9.83 -2.06 -1.44
C GLU A 93 11.04 -2.17 -2.37
N THR A 94 12.21 -2.58 -1.85
CA THR A 94 13.44 -2.79 -2.61
C THR A 94 13.44 -4.09 -3.42
N ASP A 95 12.62 -5.06 -3.03
CA ASP A 95 12.65 -6.43 -3.57
C ASP A 95 11.51 -6.72 -4.54
N VAL A 96 10.41 -5.98 -4.38
CA VAL A 96 9.18 -6.11 -5.17
C VAL A 96 9.06 -5.05 -6.25
N CYS A 97 8.53 -5.44 -7.39
CA CYS A 97 8.41 -4.61 -8.58
C CYS A 97 6.95 -4.31 -8.91
N ILE A 98 6.71 -3.14 -9.50
CA ILE A 98 5.42 -2.84 -10.12
C ILE A 98 5.20 -3.88 -11.23
N GLY A 99 4.01 -4.49 -11.24
CA GLY A 99 3.65 -5.59 -12.13
C GLY A 99 3.97 -7.00 -11.61
N ASP A 100 4.71 -7.16 -10.50
CA ASP A 100 4.87 -8.47 -9.88
C ASP A 100 3.52 -9.05 -9.46
N VAL A 101 3.33 -10.37 -9.66
CA VAL A 101 2.09 -11.08 -9.36
C VAL A 101 2.32 -12.15 -8.32
N PHE A 102 1.43 -12.20 -7.33
CA PHE A 102 1.45 -13.15 -6.23
C PHE A 102 0.16 -13.94 -6.16
N ARG A 103 0.28 -15.24 -5.88
CA ARG A 103 -0.81 -16.03 -5.32
C ARG A 103 -0.82 -15.85 -3.81
N VAL A 104 -1.96 -15.49 -3.25
CA VAL A 104 -2.18 -15.34 -1.80
C VAL A 104 -3.51 -16.00 -1.46
N GLY A 105 -3.45 -17.15 -0.80
CA GLY A 105 -4.63 -18.01 -0.63
C GLY A 105 -5.22 -18.40 -1.99
N GLU A 106 -6.50 -18.09 -2.19
CA GLU A 106 -7.19 -18.32 -3.47
C GLU A 106 -7.01 -17.16 -4.47
N ALA A 107 -6.60 -15.99 -4.00
CA ALA A 107 -6.53 -14.77 -4.79
C ALA A 107 -5.23 -14.70 -5.63
N LEU A 108 -5.31 -13.94 -6.73
CA LEU A 108 -4.15 -13.55 -7.53
C LEU A 108 -4.04 -12.03 -7.54
N LEU A 109 -2.94 -11.50 -7.03
CA LEU A 109 -2.73 -10.08 -6.75
C LEU A 109 -1.54 -9.55 -7.54
N GLN A 110 -1.64 -8.34 -8.07
CA GLN A 110 -0.57 -7.70 -8.84
C GLN A 110 -0.23 -6.33 -8.26
N ILE A 111 1.06 -6.04 -8.08
CA ILE A 111 1.49 -4.72 -7.59
C ILE A 111 1.18 -3.67 -8.64
N SER A 112 0.40 -2.66 -8.27
CA SER A 112 -0.06 -1.60 -9.16
C SER A 112 0.75 -0.31 -9.02
N GLN A 113 1.09 0.04 -7.77
CA GLN A 113 1.78 1.28 -7.45
C GLN A 113 2.33 1.28 -6.01
N PRO A 114 3.35 2.09 -5.72
CA PRO A 114 3.67 2.46 -4.34
C PRO A 114 2.50 3.17 -3.65
N ARG A 115 2.42 3.00 -2.34
CA ARG A 115 1.46 3.74 -1.52
C ARG A 115 2.02 5.13 -1.25
N GLN A 116 1.22 6.16 -1.53
CA GLN A 116 1.58 7.52 -1.18
C GLN A 116 1.11 7.83 0.26
N PRO A 117 1.96 8.41 1.13
CA PRO A 117 1.52 8.83 2.44
C PRO A 117 0.50 9.97 2.32
N CYS A 118 -0.55 9.91 3.14
CA CYS A 118 -1.64 10.88 3.10
C CYS A 118 -1.78 11.63 4.43
N SER A 119 -2.37 12.83 4.38
CA SER A 119 -2.62 13.68 5.55
C SER A 119 -3.50 13.01 6.62
N LYS A 120 -4.40 12.11 6.22
CA LYS A 120 -5.25 11.34 7.14
C LYS A 120 -4.42 10.44 8.06
N LEU A 121 -3.37 9.80 7.52
CA LEU A 121 -2.47 8.95 8.32
C LEU A 121 -1.64 9.78 9.31
N ALA A 122 -1.11 10.92 8.85
CA ALA A 122 -0.43 11.88 9.72
C ALA A 122 -1.33 12.36 10.87
N GLY A 123 -2.59 12.66 10.56
CA GLY A 123 -3.62 13.03 11.54
C GLY A 123 -3.91 11.91 12.55
N LYS A 124 -4.07 10.66 12.07
CA LYS A 124 -4.27 9.47 12.92
C LYS A 124 -3.12 9.26 13.91
N ARG A 125 -1.89 9.54 13.49
CA ARG A 125 -0.67 9.35 14.32
C ARG A 125 -0.27 10.57 15.12
N GLY A 126 -0.98 11.70 14.99
CA GLY A 126 -0.57 12.96 15.63
C GLY A 126 0.78 13.50 15.17
N ARG A 127 1.31 13.03 14.03
CA ARG A 127 2.66 13.34 13.53
C ARG A 127 2.59 13.95 12.13
N LYS A 128 2.69 15.28 12.07
CA LYS A 128 2.65 16.04 10.80
C LYS A 128 3.84 15.77 9.90
N ASP A 129 4.97 15.36 10.49
CA ASP A 129 6.22 14.99 9.86
C ASP A 129 6.24 13.54 9.32
N LEU A 130 5.24 12.71 9.66
CA LEU A 130 5.17 11.32 9.22
C LEU A 130 5.24 11.13 7.70
N PRO A 131 4.53 11.90 6.85
CA PRO A 131 4.65 11.75 5.40
C PRO A 131 6.07 11.99 4.88
N GLN A 132 6.78 12.96 5.45
CA GLN A 132 8.16 13.25 5.10
C GLN A 132 9.08 12.09 5.53
N ALA A 133 8.92 11.60 6.77
CA ALA A 133 9.69 10.46 7.26
C ALA A 133 9.49 9.20 6.40
N ILE A 134 8.25 8.94 5.92
CA ILE A 134 7.96 7.83 5.00
C ILE A 134 8.71 8.00 3.68
N HIS A 135 8.75 9.21 3.10
CA HIS A 135 9.50 9.48 1.87
C HIS A 135 11.01 9.36 2.04
N GLU A 136 11.53 9.76 3.20
CA GLU A 136 12.97 9.73 3.51
C GLU A 136 13.47 8.29 3.70
N ASN A 137 12.71 7.46 4.41
CA ASN A 137 13.07 6.07 4.66
C ASN A 137 12.65 5.11 3.53
N GLY A 138 11.63 5.49 2.74
CA GLY A 138 11.09 4.64 1.68
C GLY A 138 10.12 3.55 2.16
N PHE A 139 9.76 3.56 3.45
CA PHE A 139 8.85 2.59 4.10
C PHE A 139 7.39 2.95 3.82
N SER A 140 7.01 2.89 2.55
CA SER A 140 5.70 3.32 2.08
C SER A 140 4.65 2.23 2.12
N GLY A 141 5.04 0.97 1.97
CA GLY A 141 4.18 -0.10 1.48
C GLY A 141 3.77 0.12 0.03
N PHE A 142 2.83 -0.70 -0.43
CA PHE A 142 2.37 -0.71 -1.83
C PHE A 142 0.93 -1.17 -1.95
N TYR A 143 0.32 -0.84 -3.09
CA TYR A 143 -1.00 -1.30 -3.45
C TYR A 143 -0.94 -2.48 -4.41
N LEU A 144 -1.91 -3.38 -4.26
CA LEU A 144 -2.15 -4.47 -5.18
C LEU A 144 -3.55 -4.35 -5.78
N ARG A 145 -3.64 -4.61 -7.09
CA ARG A 145 -4.90 -4.90 -7.79
C ARG A 145 -5.19 -6.39 -7.74
N VAL A 146 -6.46 -6.75 -7.88
CA VAL A 146 -6.91 -8.15 -7.85
C VAL A 146 -7.11 -8.63 -9.27
N LEU A 147 -6.31 -9.62 -9.68
CA LEU A 147 -6.45 -10.30 -10.98
C LEU A 147 -7.43 -11.48 -10.90
N ARG A 148 -7.51 -12.12 -9.72
CA ARG A 148 -8.47 -13.18 -9.42
C ARG A 148 -8.96 -13.04 -7.98
N GLU A 149 -10.28 -12.96 -7.82
CA GLU A 149 -10.94 -12.93 -6.52
C GLU A 149 -10.72 -14.23 -5.76
N GLY A 150 -10.66 -14.16 -4.43
CA GLY A 150 -10.25 -15.29 -3.59
C GLY A 150 -10.54 -15.07 -2.13
N MET A 151 -10.64 -16.15 -1.35
CA MET A 151 -10.46 -16.05 0.09
C MET A 151 -8.97 -15.83 0.42
N VAL A 152 -8.70 -14.90 1.34
CA VAL A 152 -7.37 -14.67 1.93
C VAL A 152 -7.48 -14.83 3.44
N ARG A 153 -6.47 -15.44 4.05
CA ARG A 153 -6.39 -15.74 5.48
C ARG A 153 -5.08 -15.25 6.08
N VAL A 154 -5.09 -15.00 7.38
CA VAL A 154 -3.86 -14.85 8.15
C VAL A 154 -3.02 -16.12 8.00
N GLY A 155 -1.72 -15.96 7.80
CA GLY A 155 -0.79 -17.07 7.53
C GLY A 155 -0.68 -17.49 6.06
N ASP A 156 -1.53 -16.98 5.15
CA ASP A 156 -1.38 -17.27 3.73
C ASP A 156 -0.01 -16.76 3.23
N SER A 157 0.67 -17.59 2.44
CA SER A 157 1.94 -17.23 1.83
C SER A 157 1.75 -16.28 0.66
N PHE A 158 2.70 -15.37 0.48
CA PHE A 158 2.87 -14.65 -0.78
C PHE A 158 3.73 -15.51 -1.70
N GLU A 159 3.11 -16.17 -2.66
CA GLU A 159 3.85 -17.01 -3.60
C GLU A 159 4.00 -16.31 -4.94
N TRP A 160 5.21 -16.29 -5.48
CA TRP A 160 5.46 -15.71 -6.79
C TRP A 160 4.68 -16.46 -7.88
N ALA A 161 3.73 -15.79 -8.51
CA ALA A 161 3.08 -16.28 -9.73
C ALA A 161 3.84 -15.80 -10.97
N SER A 162 4.30 -14.54 -10.96
CA SER A 162 5.22 -14.01 -11.98
C SER A 162 6.01 -12.81 -11.45
N ARG A 163 7.24 -12.67 -11.96
CA ARG A 163 8.08 -11.48 -11.73
C ARG A 163 8.03 -10.58 -12.96
N HIS A 164 7.96 -9.27 -12.78
CA HIS A 164 7.99 -8.33 -13.88
C HIS A 164 9.41 -8.24 -14.48
N PRO A 165 9.59 -8.37 -15.80
CA PRO A 165 10.90 -8.45 -16.43
C PRO A 165 11.74 -7.17 -16.30
N ASP A 166 11.08 -5.99 -16.29
CA ASP A 166 11.76 -4.69 -16.26
C ASP A 166 12.32 -4.31 -14.87
N LYS A 167 11.97 -5.09 -13.84
CA LYS A 167 12.47 -4.96 -12.46
C LYS A 167 12.41 -3.53 -11.92
N VAL A 168 11.30 -2.82 -12.18
CA VAL A 168 11.03 -1.49 -11.64
C VAL A 168 10.51 -1.66 -10.22
N THR A 169 11.40 -1.54 -9.24
CA THR A 169 11.06 -1.76 -7.83
C THR A 169 10.13 -0.66 -7.31
N VAL A 170 9.34 -0.98 -6.28
CA VAL A 170 8.51 0.00 -5.57
C VAL A 170 9.38 1.12 -4.99
N ALA A 171 10.56 0.78 -4.45
CA ALA A 171 11.54 1.74 -3.96
C ALA A 171 12.04 2.67 -5.05
N PHE A 172 12.37 2.15 -6.25
CA PHE A 172 12.80 2.97 -7.38
C PHE A 172 11.68 3.92 -7.83
N ALA A 173 10.44 3.43 -7.97
CA ALA A 173 9.31 4.27 -8.32
C ALA A 173 9.06 5.40 -7.29
N ASN A 174 9.22 5.13 -5.99
CA ASN A 174 9.19 6.15 -4.95
C ASN A 174 10.30 7.20 -5.14
N GLN A 175 11.53 6.79 -5.47
CA GLN A 175 12.61 7.74 -5.74
C GLN A 175 12.29 8.65 -6.94
N VAL A 176 11.71 8.13 -8.01
CA VAL A 176 11.26 8.93 -9.16
C VAL A 176 10.14 9.90 -8.78
N MET A 177 9.20 9.45 -7.96
CA MET A 177 8.08 10.27 -7.51
C MET A 177 8.53 11.47 -6.66
N TYR A 178 9.49 11.27 -5.75
CA TYR A 178 9.80 12.24 -4.69
C TYR A 178 11.18 12.91 -4.79
N ARG A 179 12.19 12.25 -5.37
CA ARG A 179 13.58 12.75 -5.43
C ARG A 179 14.03 13.12 -6.83
N HIS A 180 13.83 12.23 -7.80
CA HIS A 180 14.29 12.40 -9.19
C HIS A 180 13.17 12.91 -10.11
N ARG A 181 12.46 13.96 -9.65
CA ARG A 181 11.20 14.42 -10.27
C ARG A 181 11.34 14.88 -11.72
N THR A 182 12.55 15.23 -12.15
CA THR A 182 12.84 15.81 -13.46
C THR A 182 13.88 15.00 -14.24
N ASP A 183 14.25 13.79 -13.77
CA ASP A 183 15.16 12.92 -14.52
C ASP A 183 14.39 12.16 -15.61
N PRO A 184 14.57 12.49 -16.91
CA PRO A 184 13.75 11.90 -17.97
C PRO A 184 13.95 10.39 -18.08
N HIS A 185 15.18 9.90 -17.91
CA HIS A 185 15.47 8.48 -18.03
C HIS A 185 14.70 7.66 -16.98
N SER A 186 14.71 8.09 -15.72
CA SER A 186 13.96 7.41 -14.68
C SER A 186 12.44 7.55 -14.84
N LEU A 187 11.94 8.70 -15.29
CA LEU A 187 10.52 8.90 -15.59
C LEU A 187 10.03 7.93 -16.68
N TYR A 188 10.73 7.88 -17.82
CA TYR A 188 10.39 6.98 -18.92
C TYR A 188 10.46 5.51 -18.50
N ARG A 189 11.45 5.13 -17.69
CA ARG A 189 11.57 3.75 -17.18
C ARG A 189 10.36 3.34 -16.34
N VAL A 190 9.86 4.20 -15.45
CA VAL A 190 8.66 3.89 -14.65
C VAL A 190 7.40 3.88 -15.53
N LEU A 191 7.28 4.83 -16.46
CA LEU A 191 6.15 4.91 -17.38
C LEU A 191 6.10 3.77 -18.40
N ALA A 192 7.24 3.13 -18.69
CA ALA A 192 7.30 1.99 -19.59
C ALA A 192 6.59 0.74 -19.03
N VAL A 193 6.42 0.62 -17.71
CA VAL A 193 5.74 -0.51 -17.07
C VAL A 193 4.24 -0.45 -17.38
N PRO A 194 3.67 -1.38 -18.17
CA PRO A 194 2.25 -1.34 -18.54
C PRO A 194 1.32 -1.40 -17.33
N GLU A 195 1.69 -2.20 -16.33
CA GLU A 195 1.00 -2.46 -15.08
C GLU A 195 1.07 -1.30 -14.07
N LEU A 196 1.71 -0.17 -14.41
CA LEU A 196 1.67 1.01 -13.54
C LEU A 196 0.24 1.57 -13.47
N SER A 197 -0.23 1.89 -12.27
CA SER A 197 -1.57 2.47 -12.10
C SER A 197 -1.77 3.75 -12.89
N ILE A 198 -3.01 3.95 -13.37
CA ILE A 198 -3.39 5.11 -14.19
C ILE A 198 -3.07 6.42 -13.46
N ALA A 199 -3.40 6.53 -12.18
CA ALA A 199 -3.16 7.75 -11.40
C ALA A 199 -1.66 8.09 -11.29
N TRP A 200 -0.79 7.08 -11.14
CA TRP A 200 0.66 7.29 -11.17
C TRP A 200 1.13 7.70 -12.55
N ARG A 201 0.64 7.05 -13.59
CA ARG A 201 0.96 7.37 -14.99
C ARG A 201 0.61 8.82 -15.31
N GLU A 202 -0.60 9.27 -15.00
CA GLU A 202 -1.03 10.66 -15.19
C GLU A 202 -0.13 11.66 -14.47
N THR A 203 0.23 11.38 -13.21
CA THR A 203 1.09 12.25 -12.40
C THR A 203 2.51 12.35 -12.95
N LEU A 204 3.08 11.24 -13.42
CA LEU A 204 4.45 11.22 -13.95
C LEU A 204 4.52 11.79 -15.37
N SER A 205 3.51 11.56 -16.20
CA SER A 205 3.45 12.10 -17.57
C SER A 205 3.40 13.63 -17.60
N GLN A 206 2.84 14.28 -16.57
CA GLN A 206 2.86 15.75 -16.46
C GLN A 206 4.26 16.35 -16.20
N ARG A 207 5.27 15.51 -15.96
CA ARG A 207 6.65 15.93 -15.67
C ARG A 207 7.59 15.76 -16.87
N ILE A 208 7.06 15.23 -17.97
CA ILE A 208 7.73 15.14 -19.27
C ILE A 208 7.33 16.38 -20.08
#